data_AF-A0A661XI13-F1
#
_entry.id   AF-A0A661XI13-F1
#
_cell.length_a   1.000
_cell.length_b   1.000
_cell.length_c   1.000
_cell.angle_alpha   90.00
_cell.angle_beta   90.00
_cell.angle_gamma   90.00
#
_symmetry.space_group_name_H-M   'P 1'
#
loop_
_entity.id
_entity.type
_entity.pdbx_description
1 polymer ?
#
loop_
_entity_poly.entity_id
_entity_poly.type
_entity_poly.pdbx_seq_one_letter_code
_entity_poly.pdbx_strand_id
1 'polypeptide(L)'
;MSRKSSSLITFILGAAAGATLGILFSPDKGVNIRGKLSYKLDKYKVLLEEMLEDLVNEADLPISQAKTKSEKVISDAKEKAEKLLEDVDNLIGHIKNEENIED
;
A
#
# COMPACT_ATOMS: atom_id res chain seq x y z
N MET A 1 28.23 6.08 -6.48
CA MET A 1 27.20 5.06 -6.17
C MET A 1 25.82 5.63 -6.52
N SER A 2 25.17 5.19 -7.61
CA SER A 2 23.87 5.76 -8.07
C SER A 2 22.87 4.74 -8.67
N ARG A 3 23.17 3.44 -8.67
CA ARG A 3 22.36 2.42 -9.37
C ARG A 3 20.97 2.15 -8.74
N LYS A 4 20.79 2.36 -7.43
CA LYS A 4 19.52 2.11 -6.73
C LYS A 4 18.41 3.12 -7.09
N SER A 5 18.74 4.40 -7.26
CA SER A 5 17.76 5.43 -7.64
C SER A 5 17.19 5.17 -9.04
N SER A 6 18.06 4.83 -9.99
CA SER A 6 17.65 4.50 -11.36
C SER A 6 16.72 3.29 -11.42
N SER A 7 16.93 2.25 -10.59
CA SER A 7 16.09 1.04 -10.61
C SER A 7 14.67 1.28 -10.09
N LEU A 8 14.52 2.14 -9.08
CA LEU A 8 13.19 2.53 -8.55
C LEU A 8 12.43 3.37 -9.57
N ILE A 9 13.12 4.31 -10.23
CA ILE A 9 12.50 5.15 -11.28
C ILE A 9 12.02 4.29 -12.45
N THR A 10 12.82 3.33 -12.91
CA THR A 10 12.41 2.43 -14.00
C THR A 10 11.26 1.51 -13.58
N PHE A 11 11.23 1.06 -12.32
CA PHE A 11 10.11 0.28 -11.79
C PHE A 11 8.81 1.09 -11.77
N ILE A 12 8.84 2.31 -11.24
CA ILE A 12 7.67 3.19 -11.20
C ILE A 12 7.19 3.51 -12.62
N LEU A 13 8.12 3.81 -13.53
CA LEU A 13 7.80 4.08 -14.94
C LEU A 13 7.13 2.88 -15.61
N GLY A 14 7.69 1.68 -15.41
CA GLY A 14 7.12 0.43 -15.94
C GLY A 14 5.76 0.11 -15.32
N ALA A 15 5.60 0.29 -14.02
CA ALA A 15 4.35 0.08 -13.31
C ALA A 15 3.27 1.07 -13.77
N ALA A 16 3.60 2.35 -13.93
CA ALA A 16 2.68 3.36 -14.42
C ALA A 16 2.23 3.06 -15.85
N ALA A 17 3.17 2.73 -16.76
CA ALA A 17 2.85 2.34 -18.13
C ALA A 17 2.01 1.05 -18.19
N GLY A 18 2.31 0.07 -17.34
CA GLY A 18 1.53 -1.17 -17.26
C GLY A 18 0.12 -0.95 -16.71
N ALA A 19 -0.02 -0.10 -15.69
CA ALA A 19 -1.31 0.23 -15.09
C ALA A 19 -2.20 1.02 -16.05
N THR A 20 -1.66 2.01 -16.77
CA THR A 20 -2.44 2.79 -17.76
C THR A 20 -2.93 1.89 -18.89
N LEU A 21 -2.06 1.03 -19.43
CA LEU A 21 -2.44 0.06 -20.44
C LEU A 21 -3.45 -0.97 -19.90
N GLY A 22 -3.26 -1.46 -18.67
CA GLY A 22 -4.17 -2.42 -18.04
C GLY A 22 -5.56 -1.86 -17.76
N ILE A 23 -5.66 -0.59 -17.37
CA ILE A 23 -6.94 0.11 -17.19
C ILE A 23 -7.59 0.39 -18.54
N LEU A 24 -6.84 0.89 -19.53
CA LEU A 24 -7.36 1.22 -20.86
C LEU A 24 -7.85 -0.01 -21.64
N PHE A 25 -7.19 -1.15 -21.46
CA PHE A 25 -7.59 -2.41 -22.10
C PHE A 25 -8.71 -3.12 -21.34
N SER A 26 -9.09 -2.65 -20.14
CA SER A 26 -10.13 -3.29 -19.35
C SER A 26 -11.50 -3.11 -20.04
N PRO A 27 -12.22 -4.20 -20.34
CA PRO A 27 -13.56 -4.14 -20.96
C PRO A 27 -14.67 -3.80 -19.96
N ASP A 28 -14.35 -3.74 -18.66
CA ASP A 28 -15.32 -3.46 -17.60
C ASP A 28 -15.61 -1.95 -17.49
N LYS A 29 -16.84 -1.59 -17.11
CA LYS A 29 -17.20 -0.18 -16.86
C LYS A 29 -16.47 0.35 -15.62
N GLY A 30 -16.10 1.63 -15.65
CA GLY A 30 -15.41 2.30 -14.54
C GLY A 30 -16.11 2.14 -13.18
N VAL A 31 -17.44 2.16 -13.16
CA VAL A 31 -18.26 1.92 -11.95
C VAL A 31 -18.03 0.53 -11.33
N ASN A 32 -17.92 -0.51 -12.14
CA ASN A 32 -17.64 -1.87 -11.67
C ASN A 32 -16.18 -2.03 -11.24
N ILE A 33 -15.25 -1.38 -11.93
CA ILE A 33 -13.81 -1.42 -11.62
C ILE A 33 -13.54 -0.73 -10.28
N ARG A 34 -14.15 0.44 -10.04
CA ARG A 34 -14.06 1.17 -8.75
C ARG A 34 -14.57 0.30 -7.60
N GLY A 35 -15.76 -0.29 -7.72
CA GLY A 35 -16.30 -1.18 -6.70
C GLY A 35 -15.40 -2.40 -6.41
N LYS A 36 -14.91 -3.08 -7.45
CA LYS A 36 -13.97 -4.20 -7.31
C LYS A 36 -12.62 -3.76 -6.69
N LEU A 37 -12.15 -2.56 -7.04
CA LEU A 37 -10.89 -2.01 -6.55
C LEU A 37 -10.99 -1.65 -5.06
N SER A 38 -12.05 -0.95 -4.65
CA SER A 38 -12.30 -0.62 -3.24
C SER A 38 -12.38 -1.87 -2.38
N TYR A 39 -13.09 -2.92 -2.83
CA TYR A 39 -13.19 -4.18 -2.10
C TYR A 39 -11.82 -4.87 -1.94
N LYS A 40 -10.99 -4.87 -2.99
CA LYS A 40 -9.64 -5.45 -2.92
C LYS A 40 -8.73 -4.65 -2.00
N LEU A 41 -8.78 -3.32 -2.07
CA LEU A 41 -7.98 -2.43 -1.22
C LEU A 41 -8.31 -2.63 0.26
N ASP A 42 -9.61 -2.72 0.60
CA ASP A 42 -10.08 -2.99 1.96
C ASP A 42 -9.53 -4.33 2.49
N LYS A 43 -9.57 -5.39 1.67
CA LYS A 43 -8.99 -6.68 2.03
C LYS A 43 -7.47 -6.62 2.23
N TYR A 44 -6.76 -5.87 1.39
CA TYR A 44 -5.31 -5.70 1.55
C TYR A 44 -4.97 -4.90 2.80
N LYS A 45 -5.78 -3.89 3.15
CA LYS A 45 -5.62 -3.14 4.40
C LYS A 45 -5.62 -4.08 5.60
N VAL A 46 -6.63 -4.94 5.72
CA VAL A 46 -6.74 -5.92 6.80
C VAL A 46 -5.53 -6.87 6.84
N LEU A 47 -5.08 -7.36 5.69
CA LEU A 47 -3.87 -8.20 5.63
C LEU A 47 -2.62 -7.44 6.10
N LEU A 48 -2.49 -6.17 5.74
CA LEU A 48 -1.37 -5.35 6.19
C LEU A 48 -1.40 -5.13 7.70
N GLU A 49 -2.58 -4.87 8.28
CA GLU A 49 -2.78 -4.74 9.72
C GLU A 49 -2.35 -6.01 10.46
N GLU A 50 -2.79 -7.18 9.98
CA GLU A 50 -2.41 -8.48 10.53
C GLU A 50 -0.90 -8.72 10.44
N MET A 51 -0.27 -8.44 9.29
CA MET A 51 1.17 -8.55 9.13
C MET A 51 1.97 -7.61 10.02
N LEU A 52 1.45 -6.39 10.28
CA LEU A 52 2.07 -5.44 11.19
C LEU A 52 1.98 -5.91 12.64
N GLU A 53 0.83 -6.44 13.03
CA GLU A 53 0.59 -6.98 14.36
C GLU A 53 1.49 -8.20 14.63
N ASP A 54 1.62 -9.12 13.68
CA ASP A 54 2.54 -10.26 13.76
C ASP A 54 4.00 -9.80 13.91
N LEU A 55 4.41 -8.76 13.16
CA LEU A 55 5.77 -8.23 13.23
C LEU A 55 6.10 -7.61 14.60
N VAL A 56 5.11 -6.98 15.24
CA VAL A 56 5.23 -6.41 16.59
C VAL A 56 5.26 -7.52 17.64
N ASN A 57 4.42 -8.55 17.50
CA ASN A 57 4.36 -9.67 18.44
C ASN A 57 5.60 -10.57 18.38
N GLU A 58 6.15 -10.84 17.20
CA GLU A 58 7.37 -11.63 17.03
C GLU A 58 8.63 -10.88 17.52
N ALA A 59 8.51 -9.56 17.67
CA ALA A 59 9.53 -8.72 18.29
C ALA A 59 9.56 -8.79 19.83
N ASP A 60 8.86 -9.71 20.51
CA ASP A 60 8.90 -9.85 21.98
C ASP A 60 9.75 -11.03 22.52
N LEU A 61 10.42 -11.80 21.64
CA LEU A 61 11.36 -12.90 22.00
C LEU A 61 12.77 -12.37 22.40
N PRO A 62 13.54 -13.08 23.25
CA PRO A 62 14.67 -12.54 24.01
C PRO A 62 15.82 -11.93 23.16
N ILE A 63 16.39 -10.85 23.68
CA ILE A 63 17.05 -9.76 22.95
C ILE A 63 18.53 -10.08 22.59
N SER A 64 18.87 -9.91 21.31
CA SER A 64 20.24 -9.87 20.78
C SER A 64 20.55 -8.45 20.28
N GLN A 65 21.83 -8.05 20.22
CA GLN A 65 22.28 -6.74 19.72
C GLN A 65 21.88 -6.45 18.26
N ALA A 66 21.55 -7.48 17.48
CA ALA A 66 20.94 -7.33 16.16
C ALA A 66 19.52 -6.74 16.22
N LYS A 67 18.79 -6.98 17.32
CA LYS A 67 17.39 -6.60 17.51
C LYS A 67 17.21 -5.15 17.93
N THR A 68 18.15 -4.50 18.62
CA THR A 68 18.09 -3.04 18.89
C THR A 68 18.16 -2.20 17.62
N LYS A 69 18.92 -2.67 16.61
CA LYS A 69 18.95 -2.03 15.29
C LYS A 69 17.68 -2.37 14.50
N SER A 70 17.13 -3.56 14.70
CA SER A 70 15.83 -3.96 14.14
C SER A 70 14.65 -3.21 14.76
N GLU A 71 14.62 -2.91 16.06
CA GLU A 71 13.56 -2.14 16.73
C GLU A 71 13.40 -0.77 16.09
N LYS A 72 14.51 -0.09 15.78
CA LYS A 72 14.47 1.17 15.05
C LYS A 72 13.89 1.00 13.64
N VAL A 73 14.29 -0.05 12.93
CA VAL A 73 13.78 -0.35 11.57
C VAL A 73 12.30 -0.76 11.59
N ILE A 74 11.88 -1.51 12.61
CA ILE A 74 10.49 -1.93 12.85
C ILE A 74 9.65 -0.70 13.19
N SER A 75 10.14 0.20 14.03
CA SER A 75 9.49 1.48 14.33
C SER A 75 9.33 2.34 13.08
N ASP A 76 10.39 2.50 12.28
CA ASP A 76 10.34 3.26 11.02
C ASP A 76 9.39 2.58 10.01
N ALA A 77 9.33 1.25 9.98
CA ALA A 77 8.42 0.50 9.13
C ALA A 77 6.97 0.65 9.59
N LYS A 78 6.72 0.62 10.89
CA LYS A 78 5.39 0.84 11.50
C LYS A 78 4.87 2.24 11.18
N GLU A 79 5.68 3.28 11.39
CA GLU A 79 5.28 4.66 11.08
C GLU A 79 4.94 4.83 9.58
N LYS A 80 5.74 4.21 8.70
CA LYS A 80 5.47 4.23 7.25
C LYS A 80 4.22 3.45 6.87
N ALA A 81 3.95 2.36 7.58
CA ALA A 81 2.78 1.55 7.32
C ALA A 81 1.50 2.23 7.81
N GLU A 82 1.53 2.89 8.97
CA GLU A 82 0.43 3.73 9.47
C GLU A 82 0.09 4.86 8.48
N LYS A 83 1.11 5.56 7.96
CA LYS A 83 0.93 6.55 6.88
C LYS A 83 0.31 5.94 5.62
N LEU A 84 0.76 4.75 5.22
CA LEU A 84 0.20 4.07 4.07
C LEU A 84 -1.27 3.67 4.29
N LEU A 85 -1.62 3.28 5.52
CA LEU A 85 -2.98 2.94 5.90
C LEU A 85 -3.90 4.16 5.80
N GLU A 86 -3.44 5.31 6.29
CA GLU A 86 -4.13 6.60 6.18
C GLU A 86 -4.29 7.02 4.71
N ASP A 87 -3.25 6.89 3.89
CA ASP A 87 -3.31 7.17 2.45
C ASP A 87 -4.31 6.25 1.73
N VAL A 88 -4.40 4.98 2.13
CA VAL A 88 -5.38 4.01 1.58
C VAL A 88 -6.80 4.39 1.99
N ASP A 89 -7.03 4.76 3.25
CA ASP A 89 -8.36 5.20 3.70
C ASP A 89 -8.81 6.46 2.98
N ASN A 90 -7.92 7.45 2.82
CA ASN A 90 -8.18 8.66 2.05
C ASN A 90 -8.48 8.33 0.57
N LEU A 91 -7.74 7.40 -0.03
CA LEU A 91 -7.96 6.96 -1.41
C LEU A 91 -9.31 6.23 -1.57
N ILE A 92 -9.66 5.34 -0.64
CA ILE A 92 -10.97 4.67 -0.64
C ILE A 92 -12.08 5.70 -0.48
N GLY A 93 -11.89 6.70 0.38
CA GLY A 93 -12.80 7.83 0.55
C GLY A 93 -13.02 8.59 -0.76
N HIS A 94 -11.95 8.97 -1.47
CA HIS A 94 -12.07 9.65 -2.76
C HIS A 94 -12.72 8.78 -3.85
N ILE A 95 -12.39 7.49 -3.93
CA ILE A 95 -12.99 6.56 -4.91
C ILE A 95 -14.50 6.41 -4.68
N LYS A 96 -14.94 6.40 -3.41
CA LYS A 96 -16.36 6.29 -3.03
C LYS A 96 -17.11 7.63 -3.12
N ASN A 97 -16.47 8.76 -2.81
CA ASN A 97 -17.12 10.07 -2.73
C ASN A 97 -17.27 10.79 -4.07
N GLU A 98 -16.47 10.46 -5.10
CA GLU A 98 -16.71 10.93 -6.48
C GLU A 98 -18.06 10.47 -7.07
N GLU A 99 -18.81 9.61 -6.36
CA GLU A 99 -20.16 9.19 -6.73
C GLU A 99 -21.24 10.22 -6.33
N ASN A 100 -20.94 11.25 -5.51
CA ASN A 100 -21.93 12.18 -4.95
C ASN A 100 -21.83 13.64 -5.46
N ILE A 101 -21.18 13.91 -6.60
CA ILE A 101 -21.08 15.28 -7.17
C ILE A 101 -21.88 15.43 -8.48
N GLU A 102 -22.58 14.40 -8.94
CA GLU A 102 -23.60 14.52 -10.00
C GLU A 102 -25.00 14.40 -9.40
N ASP A 103 -25.43 15.45 -8.69
CA ASP A 103 -26.84 15.86 -8.58
C ASP A 103 -26.93 17.40 -8.64
#